data_AF-A0A2K5DSK8-F1
#
_entry.id   AF-A0A2K5DSK8-F1
#
_cell.length_a   1.000
_cell.length_b   1.000
_cell.length_c   1.000
_cell.angle_alpha   90.00
_cell.angle_beta   90.00
_cell.angle_gamma   90.00
#
_symmetry.space_group_name_H-M   'P 1'
#
loop_
_entity.id
_entity.type
_entity.pdbx_description
1 polymer ?
#
loop_
_entity_poly.entity_id
_entity_poly.type
_entity_poly.pdbx_seq_one_letter_code
_entity_poly.pdbx_strand_id
1 'polypeptide(L)'
;MRLALLWALGLLGAGSPWPSWPLPNIGGTEEQQARSEKAPSGPLEPQVLQDDLPNSLEEVLQSSLPEPLRIKLELDGDSHILELLQNRELVPGLNFSNCSRQALEKALLDGMGSCLFERLPSLPSMAAFCGNMFVESGEQCDCGFPDDCTDPCCDSSTCKLRPGAQCASDGPCCQNCQLRPSGWQCRPTRGDCDLPEFCPGNSSQCPPDVSLGDGEPCAGGQAVCMHGRCASYAQQCQSLWGPGAQPAAPLCLQTANTRGNAFGSCGRNPSGSYESCNPRDAICGQLQCQTDRTQPLLGSVHALIWEIIDVNGTELNCSWVHLDLGNDVAQPLLTLPGTACGPGLVCIDHRCQPVDLLGAQECRSKCHGHGVCDSNRHCHCEEGWAPPDCTTQLKATSSLTTGLLLSLLVLLVLVMLGASYWYRARLHQRLCQLKGPTCQYRAAQSGPPERPGPPQRALLAQGTKSQGPAKPPPPRKPLPADPQGRCPSGDPSGPGAGIPPLVVPSRPAPPPPTMSSLYL
;
A
#
# COMPACT_ATOMS: atom_id res chain seq x y z
N MET A 1 -11.02 -8.91 47.37
CA MET A 1 -11.62 -10.01 48.15
C MET A 1 -11.66 -11.26 47.28
N ARG A 2 -10.84 -12.26 47.63
CA ARG A 2 -11.01 -13.74 47.50
C ARG A 2 -11.22 -14.30 46.07
N LEU A 3 -10.46 -15.25 45.51
CA LEU A 3 -9.55 -16.32 45.97
C LEU A 3 -8.39 -16.48 44.93
N ALA A 4 -7.09 -16.58 45.24
CA ALA A 4 -6.28 -17.60 45.95
C ALA A 4 -6.05 -18.92 45.13
N LEU A 5 -4.86 -19.23 44.57
CA LEU A 5 -3.56 -19.70 45.14
C LEU A 5 -3.56 -21.11 45.75
N LEU A 6 -2.72 -22.02 45.20
CA LEU A 6 -1.93 -23.10 45.86
C LEU A 6 -0.78 -23.49 44.88
N TRP A 7 0.52 -23.20 45.11
CA TRP A 7 1.54 -23.81 46.01
C TRP A 7 1.71 -25.33 45.84
N ALA A 8 2.87 -26.00 45.94
CA ALA A 8 4.32 -25.79 45.82
C ALA A 8 5.00 -27.08 46.39
N LEU A 9 6.32 -27.25 46.13
CA LEU A 9 7.32 -28.13 46.81
C LEU A 9 7.33 -29.61 46.36
N GLY A 10 8.46 -30.29 46.14
CA GLY A 10 9.89 -30.03 46.38
C GLY A 10 10.64 -31.37 46.53
N LEU A 11 11.98 -31.32 46.65
CA LEU A 11 12.99 -32.37 46.96
C LEU A 11 13.77 -32.91 45.74
N LEU A 12 15.03 -32.49 45.53
CA LEU A 12 16.30 -32.91 46.15
C LEU A 12 16.86 -34.24 45.59
N GLY A 13 18.05 -34.17 44.98
CA GLY A 13 18.88 -35.32 44.62
C GLY A 13 20.25 -34.89 44.07
N ALA A 14 21.26 -34.91 44.93
CA ALA A 14 22.67 -34.67 44.62
C ALA A 14 23.35 -35.92 44.02
N GLY A 15 24.45 -35.73 43.27
CA GLY A 15 25.43 -36.81 43.01
C GLY A 15 26.24 -36.73 41.70
N SER A 16 27.27 -35.87 41.67
CA SER A 16 28.70 -36.09 41.29
C SER A 16 29.09 -36.93 40.01
N PRO A 17 30.39 -37.08 39.63
CA PRO A 17 30.91 -36.53 38.36
C PRO A 17 31.65 -37.52 37.42
N TRP A 18 31.86 -37.09 36.15
CA TRP A 18 33.00 -37.41 35.23
C TRP A 18 33.02 -38.84 34.61
N PRO A 19 33.59 -39.09 33.39
CA PRO A 19 34.98 -38.79 33.06
C PRO A 19 35.32 -38.30 31.63
N SER A 20 36.50 -37.72 31.57
CA SER A 20 37.33 -37.35 30.43
C SER A 20 38.11 -38.55 29.83
N TRP A 21 38.93 -38.24 28.81
CA TRP A 21 40.02 -39.02 28.16
C TRP A 21 39.63 -39.78 26.86
N PRO A 22 40.54 -39.97 25.88
CA PRO A 22 41.79 -39.25 25.54
C PRO A 22 42.00 -38.97 24.02
N LEU A 23 42.97 -38.11 23.71
CA LEU A 23 43.69 -38.07 22.43
C LEU A 23 44.71 -39.23 22.35
N PRO A 24 44.96 -39.80 21.15
CA PRO A 24 46.25 -40.37 20.81
C PRO A 24 47.02 -39.50 19.81
N ASN A 25 48.34 -39.65 19.89
CA ASN A 25 49.39 -38.77 19.40
C ASN A 25 50.33 -39.59 18.49
N ILE A 26 51.19 -38.90 17.72
CA ILE A 26 52.44 -39.38 17.08
C ILE A 26 52.25 -40.10 15.71
N GLY A 27 52.98 -39.76 14.63
CA GLY A 27 54.04 -38.78 14.44
C GLY A 27 54.80 -38.97 13.11
N GLY A 28 55.75 -38.04 12.85
CA GLY A 28 56.88 -38.12 11.91
C GLY A 28 56.54 -38.08 10.40
N THR A 29 57.23 -37.32 9.53
CA THR A 29 58.64 -36.88 9.53
C THR A 29 58.82 -35.62 8.65
N GLU A 30 59.75 -34.76 9.06
CA GLU A 30 60.45 -33.74 8.27
C GLU A 30 61.05 -34.35 6.97
N GLU A 31 61.37 -33.63 5.88
CA GLU A 31 62.31 -32.51 5.80
C GLU A 31 62.34 -31.93 4.36
N GLN A 32 62.98 -30.76 4.21
CA GLN A 32 63.60 -30.18 2.99
C GLN A 32 62.69 -29.57 1.89
N GLN A 33 62.97 -28.41 1.29
CA GLN A 33 64.02 -27.40 1.43
C GLN A 33 63.67 -26.20 0.54
N ALA A 34 63.91 -24.99 1.03
CA ALA A 34 63.76 -23.76 0.27
C ALA A 34 64.99 -23.48 -0.61
N ARG A 35 64.80 -23.10 -1.88
CA ARG A 35 65.61 -22.06 -2.55
C ARG A 35 64.98 -21.50 -3.85
N SER A 36 64.53 -20.23 -3.75
CA SER A 36 64.70 -19.09 -4.66
C SER A 36 64.74 -19.30 -6.19
N GLU A 37 63.72 -18.75 -6.88
CA GLU A 37 63.90 -18.13 -8.20
C GLU A 37 63.22 -16.76 -8.28
N LYS A 38 63.77 -15.92 -9.16
CA LYS A 38 63.87 -14.46 -9.09
C LYS A 38 62.81 -13.82 -10.00
N ALA A 39 62.12 -12.79 -9.51
CA ALA A 39 61.17 -11.99 -10.27
C ALA A 39 61.85 -11.13 -11.36
N PRO A 40 61.13 -10.81 -12.45
CA PRO A 40 61.23 -9.54 -13.14
C PRO A 40 60.02 -8.64 -12.86
N SER A 41 60.36 -7.38 -12.70
CA SER A 41 59.58 -6.17 -12.41
C SER A 41 58.58 -5.73 -13.49
N GLY A 42 57.47 -5.12 -13.07
CA GLY A 42 56.69 -4.14 -13.86
C GLY A 42 55.17 -4.25 -13.66
N PRO A 43 54.45 -3.18 -13.23
CA PRO A 43 52.99 -3.16 -13.22
C PRO A 43 52.45 -2.76 -14.60
N LEU A 44 51.59 -3.61 -15.18
CA LEU A 44 50.78 -3.30 -16.36
C LEU A 44 49.43 -2.76 -15.87
N GLU A 45 49.29 -1.44 -15.90
CA GLU A 45 48.05 -0.71 -15.66
C GLU A 45 47.27 -0.59 -16.98
N PRO A 46 45.99 -0.98 -17.07
CA PRO A 46 45.19 -0.71 -18.25
C PRO A 46 44.70 0.74 -18.23
N GLN A 47 45.12 1.53 -19.22
CA GLN A 47 44.59 2.88 -19.41
C GLN A 47 43.18 2.84 -20.02
N VAL A 48 42.22 3.44 -19.32
CA VAL A 48 40.89 3.75 -19.84
C VAL A 48 40.99 5.09 -20.57
N LEU A 49 40.73 5.07 -21.88
CA LEU A 49 40.62 6.28 -22.69
C LEU A 49 39.29 6.97 -22.35
N GLN A 50 39.38 8.14 -21.70
CA GLN A 50 38.26 9.06 -21.49
C GLN A 50 37.92 9.76 -22.81
N ASP A 51 36.69 9.60 -23.29
CA ASP A 51 36.06 10.56 -24.20
C ASP A 51 34.90 11.22 -23.45
N ASP A 52 35.06 12.52 -23.19
CA ASP A 52 34.01 13.43 -22.72
C ASP A 52 33.08 13.83 -23.88
N LEU A 53 31.77 13.59 -23.74
CA LEU A 53 30.74 14.56 -24.17
C LEU A 53 29.38 14.27 -23.50
N PRO A 54 28.62 15.29 -23.06
CA PRO A 54 27.37 15.08 -22.33
C PRO A 54 26.19 15.12 -23.30
N ASN A 55 25.63 13.96 -23.65
CA ASN A 55 24.37 13.93 -24.40
C ASN A 55 23.18 13.94 -23.43
N SER A 56 22.28 14.90 -23.66
CA SER A 56 21.00 15.03 -22.97
C SER A 56 20.13 13.79 -23.18
N LEU A 57 19.36 13.41 -22.16
CA LEU A 57 18.47 12.24 -22.15
C LEU A 57 17.44 12.27 -23.31
N GLU A 58 17.12 13.44 -23.86
CA GLU A 58 16.20 13.60 -25.00
C GLU A 58 16.80 13.17 -26.34
N GLU A 59 18.13 13.24 -26.55
CA GLU A 59 18.74 12.82 -27.82
C GLU A 59 18.85 11.30 -27.97
N VAL A 60 18.85 10.56 -26.86
CA VAL A 60 18.96 9.08 -26.88
C VAL A 60 17.62 8.41 -27.28
N LEU A 61 16.49 9.09 -27.08
CA LEU A 61 15.16 8.53 -27.35
C LEU A 61 14.69 8.71 -28.80
N GLN A 62 15.37 9.51 -29.63
CA GLN A 62 14.93 9.84 -30.99
C GLN A 62 15.89 9.41 -32.11
N SER A 63 17.10 8.92 -31.80
CA SER A 63 17.98 8.38 -32.83
C SER A 63 17.63 6.91 -33.14
N SER A 64 17.35 6.63 -34.41
CA SER A 64 17.33 5.29 -34.98
C SER A 64 18.48 4.43 -34.45
N LEU A 65 18.10 3.25 -33.96
CA LEU A 65 18.87 2.29 -33.19
C LEU A 65 20.27 2.01 -33.75
N PRO A 66 21.32 1.94 -32.91
CA PRO A 66 22.65 1.56 -33.37
C PRO A 66 22.65 0.10 -33.83
N GLU A 67 23.38 -0.17 -34.92
CA GLU A 67 23.67 -1.51 -35.45
C GLU A 67 24.25 -2.44 -34.36
N PRO A 68 24.11 -3.78 -34.48
CA PRO A 68 24.63 -4.72 -33.49
C PRO A 68 26.11 -4.45 -33.21
N LEU A 69 26.50 -4.40 -31.93
CA LEU A 69 27.89 -4.24 -31.53
C LEU A 69 28.70 -5.43 -32.07
N ARG A 70 29.52 -5.14 -33.10
CA ARG A 70 30.44 -6.08 -33.72
C ARG A 70 31.82 -5.91 -33.13
N ILE A 71 32.24 -6.87 -32.32
CA ILE A 71 33.60 -6.89 -31.76
C ILE A 71 34.46 -7.75 -32.67
N LYS A 72 35.48 -7.14 -33.30
CA LYS A 72 36.48 -7.85 -34.10
C LYS A 72 37.60 -8.32 -33.15
N LEU A 73 37.81 -9.63 -33.07
CA LEU A 73 38.92 -10.24 -32.36
C LEU A 73 39.92 -10.78 -33.40
N GLU A 74 41.19 -10.42 -33.26
CA GLU A 74 42.28 -10.95 -34.06
C GLU A 74 43.07 -11.93 -33.18
N LEU A 75 43.05 -13.22 -33.49
CA LEU A 75 43.77 -14.27 -32.76
C LEU A 75 44.55 -15.10 -33.78
N ASP A 76 45.86 -15.26 -33.57
CA ASP A 76 46.76 -16.05 -34.42
C ASP A 76 46.65 -15.78 -35.93
N GLY A 77 46.40 -14.52 -36.31
CA GLY A 77 46.33 -14.10 -37.71
C GLY A 77 44.98 -14.30 -38.39
N ASP A 78 43.97 -14.83 -37.68
CA ASP A 78 42.60 -14.93 -38.16
C ASP A 78 41.69 -13.92 -37.44
N SER A 79 40.81 -13.27 -38.23
CA SER A 79 39.83 -12.31 -37.72
C SER A 79 38.48 -12.97 -37.45
N HIS A 80 37.99 -12.88 -36.22
CA HIS A 80 36.65 -13.31 -35.84
C HIS A 80 35.78 -12.10 -35.49
N ILE A 81 34.53 -12.07 -35.98
CA ILE A 81 33.54 -11.05 -35.62
C ILE A 81 32.52 -11.69 -34.68
N LEU A 82 32.47 -11.24 -33.44
CA LEU A 82 31.36 -11.53 -32.53
C LEU A 82 30.26 -10.49 -32.73
N GLU A 83 29.09 -10.94 -33.17
CA GLU A 83 27.86 -10.14 -33.10
C GLU A 83 27.17 -10.40 -31.77
N LEU A 84 27.16 -9.39 -30.89
CA LEU A 84 26.32 -9.43 -29.71
C LEU A 84 24.89 -9.06 -30.12
N LEU A 85 24.07 -10.09 -30.37
CA LEU A 85 22.63 -9.91 -30.51
C LEU A 85 22.08 -9.41 -29.17
N GLN A 86 21.77 -8.11 -29.10
CA GLN A 86 21.09 -7.54 -27.95
C GLN A 86 19.66 -8.09 -27.94
N ASN A 87 19.44 -9.16 -27.19
CA ASN A 87 18.15 -9.80 -27.06
C ASN A 87 17.18 -8.81 -26.37
N ARG A 88 16.32 -8.17 -27.15
CA ARG A 88 15.35 -7.16 -26.69
C ARG A 88 14.23 -7.71 -25.80
N GLU A 89 14.22 -9.01 -25.54
CA GLU A 89 13.30 -9.63 -24.59
C GLU A 89 13.73 -9.49 -23.11
N LEU A 90 14.89 -8.92 -22.84
CA LEU A 90 15.33 -8.58 -21.48
C LEU A 90 15.48 -7.06 -21.35
N VAL A 91 14.35 -6.37 -21.24
CA VAL A 91 14.30 -5.12 -20.45
C VAL A 91 13.76 -5.53 -19.08
N PRO A 92 14.61 -5.82 -18.08
CA PRO A 92 14.12 -6.13 -16.74
C PRO A 92 13.55 -4.83 -16.14
N GLY A 93 12.29 -4.84 -15.70
CA GLY A 93 11.77 -3.78 -14.81
C GLY A 93 10.60 -2.93 -15.32
N LEU A 94 9.86 -3.33 -16.35
CA LEU A 94 8.63 -2.61 -16.74
C LEU A 94 7.42 -2.91 -15.83
N ASN A 95 7.56 -3.82 -14.86
CA ASN A 95 6.47 -4.18 -13.95
C ASN A 95 7.00 -4.46 -12.54
N PHE A 96 6.19 -4.13 -11.52
CA PHE A 96 6.53 -4.43 -10.14
C PHE A 96 6.34 -5.91 -9.83
N SER A 97 7.28 -6.49 -9.07
CA SER A 97 7.06 -7.79 -8.44
C SER A 97 5.92 -7.70 -7.39
N ASN A 98 5.30 -8.83 -7.03
CA ASN A 98 4.28 -8.84 -5.97
C ASN A 98 4.83 -8.29 -4.64
N CYS A 99 6.08 -8.63 -4.29
CA CYS A 99 6.75 -8.10 -3.10
C CYS A 99 6.89 -6.58 -3.14
N SER A 100 7.27 -6.03 -4.30
CA SER A 100 7.43 -4.58 -4.48
C SER A 100 6.08 -3.85 -4.38
N ARG A 101 5.01 -4.44 -4.94
CA ARG A 101 3.65 -3.89 -4.83
C ARG A 101 3.16 -3.88 -3.37
N GLN A 102 3.34 -4.99 -2.65
CA GLN A 102 2.95 -5.09 -1.24
C GLN A 102 3.78 -4.14 -0.36
N ALA A 103 5.08 -3.99 -0.64
CA ALA A 103 5.94 -3.06 0.09
C ALA A 103 5.50 -1.61 -0.11
N LEU A 104 5.18 -1.22 -1.36
CA LEU A 104 4.65 0.11 -1.66
C LEU A 104 3.29 0.34 -1.00
N GLU A 105 2.36 -0.62 -1.12
CA GLU A 105 1.04 -0.54 -0.50
C GLU A 105 1.15 -0.40 1.03
N LYS A 106 1.99 -1.21 1.67
CA LYS A 106 2.26 -1.11 3.10
C LYS A 106 2.84 0.25 3.49
N ALA A 107 3.82 0.76 2.74
CA ALA A 107 4.41 2.07 3.00
C ALA A 107 3.36 3.19 2.93
N LEU A 108 2.48 3.17 1.92
CA LEU A 108 1.40 4.14 1.76
C LEU A 108 0.34 4.01 2.88
N LEU A 109 0.03 2.80 3.33
CA LEU A 109 -0.90 2.56 4.44
C LEU A 109 -0.33 2.97 5.81
N ASP A 110 0.99 2.87 5.99
CA ASP A 110 1.70 3.30 7.19
C ASP A 110 1.90 4.85 7.22
N GLY A 111 1.28 5.59 6.30
CA GLY A 111 1.29 7.06 6.23
C GLY A 111 2.49 7.66 5.49
N MET A 112 3.28 6.85 4.76
CA MET A 112 4.29 7.40 3.85
C MET A 112 3.64 7.94 2.58
N GLY A 113 4.20 9.01 2.02
CA GLY A 113 3.74 9.55 0.73
C GLY A 113 2.44 10.36 0.81
N SER A 114 2.08 10.94 1.97
CA SER A 114 0.96 11.88 2.09
C SER A 114 1.00 12.99 1.03
N CYS A 115 2.20 13.49 0.70
CA CYS A 115 2.41 14.48 -0.37
C CYS A 115 2.22 13.96 -1.81
N LEU A 116 2.07 12.65 -2.01
CA LEU A 116 1.82 12.05 -3.34
C LEU A 116 0.32 12.08 -3.71
N PHE A 117 -0.56 12.33 -2.74
CA PHE A 117 -2.00 12.36 -2.95
C PHE A 117 -2.52 13.77 -3.26
N GLU A 118 -1.68 14.80 -3.10
CA GLU A 118 -2.01 16.17 -3.49
C GLU A 118 -1.57 16.45 -4.94
N ARG A 119 -2.50 16.98 -5.74
CA ARG A 119 -2.17 17.49 -7.07
C ARG A 119 -1.57 18.89 -6.93
N LEU A 120 -0.28 19.04 -7.19
CA LEU A 120 0.40 20.34 -7.25
C LEU A 120 -0.26 21.21 -8.34
N PRO A 121 -0.89 22.36 -8.00
CA PRO A 121 -1.59 23.19 -8.97
C PRO A 121 -0.67 23.95 -9.93
N SER A 122 0.65 23.97 -9.67
CA SER A 122 1.60 24.93 -10.24
C SER A 122 2.64 24.34 -11.19
N LEU A 123 2.51 23.08 -11.59
CA LEU A 123 3.33 22.54 -12.68
C LEU A 123 2.91 23.22 -14.00
N PRO A 124 3.85 23.60 -14.88
CA PRO A 124 3.51 24.12 -16.19
C PRO A 124 2.56 23.12 -16.85
N SER A 125 1.38 23.58 -17.27
CA SER A 125 0.48 22.77 -18.10
C SER A 125 1.30 22.29 -19.28
N MET A 126 1.65 21.01 -19.27
CA MET A 126 1.78 20.27 -20.52
C MET A 126 0.47 20.54 -21.27
N ALA A 127 0.53 20.75 -22.59
CA ALA A 127 -0.67 21.09 -23.34
C ALA A 127 -1.78 20.07 -23.03
N ALA A 128 -2.95 20.55 -22.61
CA ALA A 128 -4.06 19.68 -22.17
C ALA A 128 -4.31 18.58 -23.20
N PHE A 129 -4.29 17.32 -22.76
CA PHE A 129 -4.35 16.18 -23.65
C PHE A 129 -5.42 15.20 -23.17
N CYS A 130 -6.52 15.15 -23.92
CA CYS A 130 -7.60 14.22 -23.67
C CYS A 130 -7.14 12.76 -23.91
N GLY A 131 -7.22 11.94 -22.86
CA GLY A 131 -6.88 10.53 -22.87
C GLY A 131 -5.63 10.17 -22.06
N ASN A 132 -5.06 11.09 -21.30
CA ASN A 132 -3.90 10.85 -20.41
C ASN A 132 -4.31 10.51 -18.96
N MET A 133 -5.62 10.40 -18.68
CA MET A 133 -6.21 10.14 -17.35
C MET A 133 -6.09 11.32 -16.36
N PHE A 134 -5.71 12.51 -16.82
CA PHE A 134 -5.67 13.72 -16.01
C PHE A 134 -6.73 14.70 -16.48
N VAL A 135 -7.68 15.02 -15.60
CA VAL A 135 -8.64 16.10 -15.90
C VAL A 135 -7.92 17.44 -15.87
N GLU A 136 -7.70 18.01 -17.07
CA GLU A 136 -7.02 19.28 -17.28
C GLU A 136 -8.01 20.42 -17.59
N SER A 137 -7.49 21.65 -17.74
CA SER A 137 -8.32 22.81 -18.02
C SER A 137 -9.07 22.68 -19.35
N GLY A 138 -10.39 22.61 -19.29
CA GLY A 138 -11.28 22.47 -20.47
C GLY A 138 -11.95 21.10 -20.58
N GLU A 139 -11.50 20.13 -19.80
CA GLU A 139 -12.05 18.78 -19.72
C GLU A 139 -12.99 18.65 -18.51
N GLN A 140 -13.93 17.71 -18.57
CA GLN A 140 -14.83 17.39 -17.45
C GLN A 140 -14.56 16.01 -16.85
N CYS A 141 -13.89 15.15 -17.61
CA CYS A 141 -13.47 13.81 -17.22
C CYS A 141 -12.37 13.34 -18.18
N ASP A 142 -11.53 12.42 -17.74
CA ASP A 142 -10.58 11.72 -18.61
C ASP A 142 -10.40 10.29 -18.09
N CYS A 143 -10.91 9.31 -18.85
CA CYS A 143 -10.84 7.89 -18.52
C CYS A 143 -9.72 7.15 -19.28
N GLY A 144 -8.83 7.89 -19.95
CA GLY A 144 -7.80 7.36 -20.82
C GLY A 144 -8.26 7.24 -22.29
N PHE A 145 -7.45 6.53 -23.08
CA PHE A 145 -7.71 6.32 -24.51
C PHE A 145 -9.01 5.55 -24.77
N PRO A 146 -9.63 5.70 -25.96
CA PRO A 146 -10.89 5.02 -26.29
C PRO A 146 -10.87 3.50 -26.14
N ASP A 147 -9.72 2.86 -26.36
CA ASP A 147 -9.58 1.40 -26.25
C ASP A 147 -9.54 0.90 -24.79
N ASP A 148 -9.11 1.75 -23.84
CA ASP A 148 -8.96 1.41 -22.42
C ASP A 148 -10.08 2.01 -21.54
N CYS A 149 -10.78 3.03 -22.03
CA CYS A 149 -11.83 3.69 -21.28
C CYS A 149 -13.07 2.81 -21.13
N THR A 150 -13.32 2.36 -19.90
CA THR A 150 -14.50 1.58 -19.52
C THR A 150 -15.55 2.40 -18.77
N ASP A 151 -15.34 3.71 -18.61
CA ASP A 151 -16.22 4.59 -17.84
C ASP A 151 -17.55 4.88 -18.60
N PRO A 152 -18.71 4.45 -18.07
CA PRO A 152 -20.01 4.72 -18.68
C PRO A 152 -20.45 6.20 -18.60
N CYS A 153 -19.75 7.04 -17.84
CA CYS A 153 -20.09 8.43 -17.60
C CYS A 153 -19.22 9.41 -18.41
N CYS A 154 -18.05 8.96 -18.89
CA CYS A 154 -17.11 9.78 -19.64
C CYS A 154 -17.07 9.41 -21.13
N ASP A 155 -16.92 10.42 -21.99
CA ASP A 155 -16.64 10.22 -23.40
C ASP A 155 -15.13 10.40 -23.67
N SER A 156 -14.44 9.28 -23.89
CA SER A 156 -12.99 9.21 -24.10
C SER A 156 -12.48 9.97 -25.34
N SER A 157 -13.36 10.31 -26.29
CA SER A 157 -12.96 11.06 -27.49
C SER A 157 -13.04 12.57 -27.30
N THR A 158 -13.83 13.02 -26.32
CA THR A 158 -14.10 14.46 -26.11
C THR A 158 -13.75 14.95 -24.71
N CYS A 159 -13.41 14.04 -23.78
CA CYS A 159 -13.15 14.33 -22.37
C CYS A 159 -14.27 15.14 -21.70
N LYS A 160 -15.51 14.80 -22.07
CA LYS A 160 -16.74 15.40 -21.55
C LYS A 160 -17.63 14.35 -20.91
N LEU A 161 -18.39 14.77 -19.91
CA LEU A 161 -19.40 13.94 -19.29
C LEU A 161 -20.51 13.62 -20.30
N ARG A 162 -20.95 12.37 -20.29
CA ARG A 162 -22.09 11.93 -21.09
C ARG A 162 -23.40 12.57 -20.57
N PRO A 163 -24.43 12.71 -21.40
CA PRO A 163 -25.70 13.30 -20.99
C PRO A 163 -26.29 12.60 -19.74
N GLY A 164 -26.61 13.39 -18.71
CA GLY A 164 -27.15 12.89 -17.44
C GLY A 164 -26.10 12.51 -16.38
N ALA A 165 -24.82 12.50 -16.72
CA ALA A 165 -23.73 12.33 -15.75
C ALA A 165 -23.37 13.66 -15.07
N GLN A 166 -23.16 13.60 -13.76
CA GLN A 166 -22.62 14.71 -12.94
C GLN A 166 -21.14 14.50 -12.60
N CYS A 167 -20.64 13.29 -12.78
CA CYS A 167 -19.27 12.88 -12.47
C CYS A 167 -18.84 11.69 -13.33
N ALA A 168 -17.52 11.53 -13.46
CA ALA A 168 -16.88 10.34 -13.99
C ALA A 168 -16.89 9.21 -12.93
N SER A 169 -16.96 7.96 -13.36
CA SER A 169 -17.15 6.80 -12.48
C SER A 169 -15.95 6.48 -11.59
N ASP A 170 -14.76 6.93 -11.98
CA ASP A 170 -13.49 6.73 -11.27
C ASP A 170 -13.36 7.60 -10.02
N GLY A 171 -14.11 8.70 -9.93
CA GLY A 171 -14.10 9.60 -8.78
C GLY A 171 -14.62 8.93 -7.50
N PRO A 172 -13.91 9.03 -6.37
CA PRO A 172 -14.30 8.37 -5.10
C PRO A 172 -15.63 8.91 -4.52
N CYS A 173 -16.04 10.11 -4.94
CA CYS A 173 -17.34 10.71 -4.62
C CYS A 173 -18.37 10.57 -5.73
N CYS A 174 -18.19 9.65 -6.68
CA CYS A 174 -19.17 9.33 -7.72
C CYS A 174 -19.81 7.96 -7.48
N GLN A 175 -21.09 7.84 -7.78
CA GLN A 175 -21.78 6.56 -7.84
C GLN A 175 -22.83 6.59 -8.95
N ASN A 176 -22.74 5.67 -9.91
CA ASN A 176 -23.66 5.58 -11.05
C ASN A 176 -23.80 6.93 -11.81
N CYS A 177 -22.67 7.58 -12.11
CA CYS A 177 -22.60 8.91 -12.72
C CYS A 177 -23.25 10.05 -11.92
N GLN A 178 -23.62 9.83 -10.65
CA GLN A 178 -24.18 10.86 -9.77
C GLN A 178 -23.26 11.13 -8.60
N LEU A 179 -23.21 12.39 -8.16
CA LEU A 179 -22.42 12.77 -7.00
C LEU A 179 -22.98 12.13 -5.72
N ARG A 180 -22.07 11.60 -4.89
CA ARG A 180 -22.40 11.18 -3.52
C ARG A 180 -22.87 12.40 -2.72
N PRO A 181 -23.80 12.24 -1.77
CA PRO A 181 -24.22 13.34 -0.90
C PRO A 181 -23.08 13.81 0.00
N SER A 182 -23.21 15.05 0.50
CA SER A 182 -22.28 15.60 1.49
C SER A 182 -22.23 14.71 2.74
N GLY A 183 -21.03 14.48 3.28
CA GLY A 183 -20.83 13.60 4.44
C GLY A 183 -20.69 12.11 4.11
N TRP A 184 -20.70 11.72 2.83
CA TRP A 184 -20.37 10.35 2.44
C TRP A 184 -18.86 10.11 2.56
N GLN A 185 -18.41 9.16 3.37
CA GLN A 185 -16.98 8.89 3.54
C GLN A 185 -16.35 8.38 2.23
N CYS A 186 -15.39 9.14 1.69
CA CYS A 186 -14.67 8.80 0.46
C CYS A 186 -13.28 8.23 0.71
N ARG A 187 -12.64 8.60 1.83
CA ARG A 187 -11.39 8.01 2.26
C ARG A 187 -11.47 7.60 3.74
N PRO A 188 -11.17 6.34 4.08
CA PRO A 188 -11.06 5.89 5.46
C PRO A 188 -9.72 6.28 6.07
N THR A 189 -9.70 6.38 7.41
CA THR A 189 -8.49 6.58 8.22
C THR A 189 -7.46 5.47 8.00
N ARG A 190 -6.19 5.85 7.87
CA ARG A 190 -5.02 4.96 7.76
C ARG A 190 -4.05 5.17 8.92
N GLY A 191 -4.03 4.21 9.85
CA GLY A 191 -3.17 4.30 11.03
C GLY A 191 -3.65 5.35 12.04
N ASP A 192 -2.84 5.57 13.07
CA ASP A 192 -3.24 6.34 14.26
C ASP A 192 -3.29 7.86 14.04
N CYS A 193 -2.60 8.38 13.01
CA CYS A 193 -2.39 9.81 12.80
C CYS A 193 -3.15 10.38 11.61
N ASP A 194 -4.11 9.64 11.08
CA ASP A 194 -4.86 10.00 9.87
C ASP A 194 -6.33 10.25 10.20
N LEU A 195 -6.96 11.18 9.47
CA LEU A 195 -8.39 11.49 9.61
C LEU A 195 -9.18 10.96 8.40
N PRO A 196 -10.49 10.71 8.52
CA PRO A 196 -11.30 10.33 7.37
C PRO A 196 -11.79 11.57 6.60
N GLU A 197 -11.91 11.47 5.29
CA GLU A 197 -12.51 12.50 4.46
C GLU A 197 -13.87 12.09 3.93
N PHE A 198 -14.69 13.11 3.77
CA PHE A 198 -16.07 12.99 3.37
C PHE A 198 -16.32 13.82 2.11
N CYS A 199 -17.12 13.27 1.21
CA CYS A 199 -17.53 13.94 0.00
C CYS A 199 -18.20 15.28 0.33
N PRO A 200 -17.89 16.34 -0.42
CA PRO A 200 -18.51 17.64 -0.20
C PRO A 200 -19.96 17.69 -0.73
N GLY A 201 -20.34 16.77 -1.62
CA GLY A 201 -21.66 16.72 -2.25
C GLY A 201 -21.77 17.48 -3.58
N ASN A 202 -20.72 18.20 -3.98
CA ASN A 202 -20.67 19.02 -5.20
C ASN A 202 -19.45 18.72 -6.09
N SER A 203 -18.66 17.69 -5.76
CA SER A 203 -17.44 17.29 -6.48
C SER A 203 -17.35 15.77 -6.51
N SER A 204 -16.83 15.23 -7.61
CA SER A 204 -16.53 13.79 -7.76
C SER A 204 -15.25 13.38 -7.04
N GLN A 205 -14.42 14.36 -6.68
CA GLN A 205 -13.18 14.16 -5.96
C GLN A 205 -13.40 14.22 -4.45
N CYS A 206 -12.65 13.38 -3.74
CA CYS A 206 -12.53 13.48 -2.29
C CYS A 206 -11.72 14.75 -1.96
N PRO A 207 -12.00 15.46 -0.84
CA PRO A 207 -11.15 16.54 -0.37
C PRO A 207 -9.68 16.09 -0.20
N PRO A 208 -8.73 17.03 -0.16
CA PRO A 208 -7.34 16.73 0.15
C PRO A 208 -7.19 15.94 1.46
N ASP A 209 -6.18 15.07 1.51
CA ASP A 209 -5.85 14.25 2.67
C ASP A 209 -5.48 15.14 3.87
N VAL A 210 -6.16 14.94 5.00
CA VAL A 210 -5.89 15.66 6.24
C VAL A 210 -5.54 14.64 7.33
N SER A 211 -4.51 14.96 8.11
CA SER A 211 -4.04 14.14 9.22
C SER A 211 -4.28 14.81 10.57
N LEU A 212 -4.09 14.07 11.66
CA LEU A 212 -4.00 14.65 12.98
C LEU A 212 -2.81 15.63 13.06
N GLY A 213 -3.02 16.73 13.79
CA GLY A 213 -2.00 17.75 13.98
C GLY A 213 -0.76 17.26 14.73
N ASP A 214 0.37 17.89 14.47
CA ASP A 214 1.64 17.54 15.10
C ASP A 214 1.57 17.67 16.63
N GLY A 215 1.89 16.59 17.34
CA GLY A 215 1.81 16.50 18.79
C GLY A 215 0.57 15.79 19.34
N GLU A 216 -0.39 15.40 18.49
CA GLU A 216 -1.47 14.49 18.88
C GLU A 216 -0.90 13.11 19.29
N PRO A 217 -1.33 12.50 20.41
CA PRO A 217 -0.76 11.25 20.90
C PRO A 217 -1.15 10.06 20.01
N CYS A 218 -0.20 9.16 19.77
CA CYS A 218 -0.41 7.96 18.95
C CYS A 218 0.37 6.76 19.52
N ALA A 219 0.21 5.55 18.96
CA ALA A 219 0.86 4.33 19.46
C ALA A 219 0.68 4.12 20.99
N GLY A 220 -0.52 4.39 21.50
CA GLY A 220 -0.83 4.29 22.93
C GLY A 220 -0.04 5.26 23.82
N GLY A 221 0.45 6.38 23.28
CA GLY A 221 1.24 7.39 23.99
C GLY A 221 2.76 7.14 23.95
N GLN A 222 3.23 6.16 23.17
CA GLN A 222 4.66 5.91 22.94
C GLN A 222 5.26 6.80 21.83
N ALA A 223 4.42 7.57 21.15
CA ALA A 223 4.81 8.57 20.17
C ALA A 223 3.70 9.63 20.08
N VAL A 224 4.00 10.68 19.32
CA VAL A 224 3.02 11.65 18.84
C VAL A 224 3.04 11.70 17.33
N CYS A 225 1.91 12.11 16.74
CA CYS A 225 1.78 12.39 15.33
C CYS A 225 2.77 13.47 14.93
N MET A 226 3.50 13.21 13.86
CA MET A 226 4.33 14.22 13.22
C MET A 226 4.26 14.06 11.70
N HIS A 227 3.81 15.09 11.00
CA HIS A 227 3.55 15.09 9.56
C HIS A 227 2.68 13.90 9.12
N GLY A 228 1.62 13.60 9.88
CA GLY A 228 0.70 12.48 9.63
C GLY A 228 1.27 11.08 9.92
N ARG A 229 2.46 10.97 10.53
CA ARG A 229 3.10 9.68 10.86
C ARG A 229 3.08 9.40 12.35
N CYS A 230 2.88 8.13 12.69
CA CYS A 230 3.08 7.62 14.05
C CYS A 230 4.22 6.60 14.06
N ALA A 231 5.27 6.87 14.83
CA ALA A 231 6.39 5.93 14.94
C ALA A 231 6.95 5.87 16.37
N SER A 232 6.50 4.90 17.16
CA SER A 232 7.17 4.56 18.41
C SER A 232 8.56 3.96 18.16
N TYR A 233 9.42 4.00 19.17
CA TYR A 233 10.77 3.41 19.08
C TYR A 233 10.70 1.91 18.77
N ALA A 234 9.75 1.20 19.40
CA ALA A 234 9.55 -0.23 19.20
C ALA A 234 9.10 -0.54 17.75
N GLN A 235 8.17 0.25 17.21
CA GLN A 235 7.75 0.09 15.80
C GLN A 235 8.91 0.34 14.84
N GLN A 236 9.77 1.33 15.09
CA GLN A 236 10.96 1.58 14.27
C GLN A 236 11.94 0.40 14.30
N CYS A 237 12.18 -0.18 15.47
CA CYS A 237 12.99 -1.40 15.59
C CYS A 237 12.37 -2.58 14.83
N GLN A 238 11.05 -2.76 14.89
CA GLN A 238 10.36 -3.82 14.16
C GLN A 238 10.36 -3.60 12.66
N SER A 239 10.27 -2.37 12.18
CA SER A 239 10.40 -2.04 10.75
C SER A 239 11.81 -2.33 10.23
N LEU A 240 12.83 -2.12 11.05
CA LEU A 240 14.22 -2.34 10.68
C LEU A 240 14.64 -3.81 10.75
N TRP A 241 14.31 -4.49 11.85
CA TRP A 241 14.79 -5.85 12.14
C TRP A 241 13.72 -6.92 11.96
N GLY A 242 12.44 -6.55 11.91
CA GLY A 242 11.31 -7.46 11.80
C GLY A 242 10.53 -7.64 13.10
N PRO A 243 9.43 -8.40 13.05
CA PRO A 243 8.58 -8.65 14.21
C PRO A 243 9.37 -9.24 15.38
N GLY A 244 9.12 -8.74 16.60
CA GLY A 244 9.80 -9.18 17.81
C GLY A 244 10.98 -8.31 18.25
N ALA A 245 11.56 -7.51 17.33
CA ALA A 245 12.62 -6.57 17.69
C ALA A 245 12.11 -5.51 18.69
N GLN A 246 12.95 -5.16 19.67
CA GLN A 246 12.64 -4.23 20.73
C GLN A 246 13.68 -3.09 20.79
N PRO A 247 13.35 -1.94 21.40
CA PRO A 247 14.35 -0.95 21.77
C PRO A 247 15.44 -1.60 22.63
N ALA A 248 16.70 -1.25 22.41
CA ALA A 248 17.74 -1.63 23.36
C ALA A 248 17.50 -0.97 24.74
N ALA A 249 18.19 -1.45 25.76
CA ALA A 249 18.07 -0.86 27.10
C ALA A 249 18.49 0.62 27.08
N PRO A 250 17.82 1.52 27.83
CA PRO A 250 18.10 2.97 27.78
C PRO A 250 19.57 3.34 27.98
N LEU A 251 20.29 2.61 28.84
CA LEU A 251 21.71 2.84 29.04
C LEU A 251 22.54 2.45 27.80
N CYS A 252 22.21 1.35 27.12
CA CYS A 252 22.87 0.99 25.87
C CYS A 252 22.69 2.11 24.83
N LEU A 253 21.46 2.62 24.65
CA LEU A 253 21.18 3.75 23.72
C LEU A 253 22.05 4.95 24.07
N GLN A 254 22.08 5.32 25.36
CA GLN A 254 22.84 6.47 25.82
C GLN A 254 24.34 6.31 25.59
N THR A 255 24.89 5.14 25.94
CA THR A 255 26.31 4.84 25.74
C THR A 255 26.69 4.80 24.26
N ALA A 256 25.87 4.20 23.39
CA ALA A 256 26.15 4.18 21.96
C ALA A 256 26.16 5.60 21.38
N ASN A 257 25.06 6.33 21.57
CA ASN A 257 24.83 7.58 20.85
C ASN A 257 25.67 8.76 21.38
N THR A 258 26.18 8.67 22.61
CA THR A 258 27.16 9.65 23.14
C THR A 258 28.59 9.41 22.63
N ARG A 259 28.89 8.30 21.94
CA ARG A 259 30.23 8.08 21.36
C ARG A 259 30.48 8.93 20.11
N GLY A 260 29.44 9.23 19.34
CA GLY A 260 29.56 10.00 18.11
C GLY A 260 30.39 9.28 17.04
N ASN A 261 30.02 8.06 16.71
CA ASN A 261 30.67 7.26 15.67
C ASN A 261 29.64 6.44 14.87
N ALA A 262 30.11 5.55 13.99
CA ALA A 262 29.27 4.74 13.11
C ALA A 262 28.29 3.78 13.82
N PHE A 263 28.56 3.47 15.09
CA PHE A 263 27.75 2.58 15.91
C PHE A 263 26.75 3.33 16.79
N GLY A 264 26.84 4.65 16.86
CA GLY A 264 25.92 5.50 17.62
C GLY A 264 26.31 6.98 17.55
N SER A 265 25.37 7.80 17.13
CA SER A 265 25.55 9.24 16.93
C SER A 265 24.21 9.99 16.91
N CYS A 266 24.24 11.31 16.94
CA CYS A 266 23.10 12.20 16.70
C CYS A 266 23.02 12.64 15.24
N GLY A 267 23.56 11.84 14.33
CA GLY A 267 23.65 12.12 12.91
C GLY A 267 25.05 12.51 12.47
N ARG A 268 25.13 13.02 11.26
CA ARG A 268 26.34 13.55 10.64
C ARG A 268 26.17 15.02 10.39
N ASN A 269 27.25 15.76 10.64
CA ASN A 269 27.31 17.17 10.27
C ASN A 269 27.52 17.33 8.75
N PRO A 270 27.47 18.56 8.21
CA PRO A 270 27.69 18.81 6.79
C PRO A 270 29.06 18.35 6.25
N SER A 271 30.05 18.16 7.11
CA SER A 271 31.37 17.63 6.72
C SER A 271 31.42 16.09 6.65
N GLY A 272 30.32 15.41 7.00
CA GLY A 272 30.18 13.96 7.01
C GLY A 272 30.68 13.28 8.28
N SER A 273 31.22 14.03 9.26
CA SER A 273 31.66 13.45 10.53
C SER A 273 30.48 13.20 11.47
N TYR A 274 30.54 12.10 12.21
CA TYR A 274 29.53 11.76 13.21
C TYR A 274 29.51 12.75 14.37
N GLU A 275 28.31 13.13 14.79
CA GLU A 275 28.10 14.01 15.93
C GLU A 275 27.76 13.18 17.18
N SER A 276 28.45 13.44 18.28
CA SER A 276 28.12 12.85 19.58
C SER A 276 26.84 13.49 20.15
N CYS A 277 25.94 12.67 20.66
CA CYS A 277 24.74 13.16 21.32
C CYS A 277 25.03 13.78 22.69
N ASN A 278 24.24 14.78 23.06
CA ASN A 278 24.05 15.09 24.47
C ASN A 278 23.41 13.88 25.18
N PRO A 279 23.82 13.52 26.41
CA PRO A 279 23.21 12.42 27.14
C PRO A 279 21.68 12.44 27.22
N ARG A 280 21.04 13.63 27.26
CA ARG A 280 19.57 13.75 27.28
C ARG A 280 18.92 13.52 25.92
N ASP A 281 19.67 13.74 24.84
CA ASP A 281 19.21 13.63 23.45
C ASP A 281 19.52 12.25 22.86
N ALA A 282 20.26 11.41 23.58
CA ALA A 282 20.76 10.14 23.07
C ALA A 282 19.66 9.16 22.59
N ILE A 283 18.45 9.21 23.16
CA ILE A 283 17.31 8.42 22.66
C ILE A 283 16.88 8.89 21.26
N CYS A 284 17.07 10.17 20.93
CA CYS A 284 16.73 10.73 19.62
C CYS A 284 17.84 10.61 18.57
N GLY A 285 18.97 9.98 18.94
CA GLY A 285 20.05 9.65 18.03
C GLY A 285 19.76 8.41 17.18
N GLN A 286 20.83 7.75 16.73
CA GLN A 286 20.79 6.54 15.94
C GLN A 286 20.01 5.41 16.64
N LEU A 287 19.16 4.73 15.89
CA LEU A 287 18.31 3.64 16.39
C LEU A 287 19.16 2.46 16.88
N GLN A 288 18.91 2.04 18.12
CA GLN A 288 19.54 0.87 18.74
C GLN A 288 18.47 -0.13 19.14
N CYS A 289 18.54 -1.34 18.58
CA CYS A 289 17.52 -2.36 18.75
C CYS A 289 18.12 -3.65 19.28
N GLN A 290 17.36 -4.36 20.11
CA GLN A 290 17.62 -5.72 20.51
C GLN A 290 16.83 -6.66 19.61
N THR A 291 17.52 -7.64 19.03
CA THR A 291 16.96 -8.59 18.06
C THR A 291 17.73 -9.91 18.11
N ASP A 292 17.05 -10.99 17.76
CA ASP A 292 17.61 -12.33 17.53
C ASP A 292 18.01 -12.56 16.07
N ARG A 293 17.59 -11.67 15.16
CA ARG A 293 17.91 -11.75 13.74
C ARG A 293 19.33 -11.28 13.43
N THR A 294 19.98 -11.97 12.51
CA THR A 294 21.33 -11.65 12.05
C THR A 294 21.37 -10.62 10.92
N GLN A 295 20.25 -10.45 10.20
CA GLN A 295 20.15 -9.52 9.07
C GLN A 295 18.90 -8.64 9.20
N PRO A 296 19.00 -7.32 8.96
CA PRO A 296 17.85 -6.42 8.94
C PRO A 296 16.96 -6.68 7.71
N LEU A 297 15.73 -6.17 7.77
CA LEU A 297 14.81 -6.13 6.61
C LEU A 297 15.22 -5.05 5.60
N LEU A 298 15.94 -4.02 6.05
CA LEU A 298 16.41 -2.91 5.23
C LEU A 298 17.93 -2.77 5.36
N GLY A 299 18.62 -2.81 4.22
CA GLY A 299 20.07 -2.70 4.14
C GLY A 299 20.83 -3.95 4.56
N SER A 300 22.09 -3.76 4.95
CA SER A 300 22.98 -4.84 5.39
C SER A 300 23.82 -4.48 6.60
N VAL A 301 24.26 -5.49 7.34
CA VAL A 301 25.14 -5.28 8.50
C VAL A 301 26.57 -5.13 7.99
N HIS A 302 27.15 -3.94 8.16
CA HIS A 302 28.56 -3.71 7.89
C HIS A 302 29.44 -4.23 9.04
N ALA A 303 29.04 -3.93 10.28
CA ALA A 303 29.72 -4.41 11.48
C ALA A 303 28.76 -4.54 12.68
N LEU A 304 29.01 -5.54 13.53
CA LEU A 304 28.29 -5.79 14.77
C LEU A 304 29.32 -5.92 15.91
N ILE A 305 29.09 -5.22 17.02
CA ILE A 305 29.93 -5.28 18.21
C ILE A 305 29.05 -5.57 19.43
N TRP A 306 29.58 -6.36 20.37
CA TRP A 306 28.96 -6.68 21.64
C TRP A 306 29.85 -6.16 22.77
N GLU A 307 29.25 -5.58 23.80
CA GLU A 307 29.97 -4.96 24.91
C GLU A 307 29.18 -5.11 26.21
N ILE A 308 29.86 -5.53 27.27
CA ILE A 308 29.27 -5.66 28.59
C ILE A 308 29.55 -4.39 29.38
N ILE A 309 28.50 -3.72 29.81
CA ILE A 309 28.55 -2.51 30.62
C ILE A 309 28.18 -2.87 32.07
N ASP A 310 29.06 -2.57 33.02
CA ASP A 310 28.72 -2.69 34.45
C ASP A 310 27.90 -1.49 34.92
N VAL A 311 26.76 -1.78 35.55
CA VAL A 311 25.83 -0.77 36.07
C VAL A 311 25.51 -1.11 37.51
N ASN A 312 26.16 -0.42 38.45
CA ASN A 312 25.98 -0.65 39.89
C ASN A 312 26.15 -2.15 40.27
N GLY A 313 27.11 -2.85 39.65
CA GLY A 313 27.36 -4.28 39.87
C GLY A 313 26.42 -5.24 39.11
N THR A 314 25.60 -4.74 38.19
CA THR A 314 24.84 -5.56 37.23
C THR A 314 25.45 -5.43 35.85
N GLU A 315 25.84 -6.56 35.25
CA GLU A 315 26.35 -6.61 33.89
C GLU A 315 25.21 -6.51 32.86
N LEU A 316 25.28 -5.52 31.98
CA LEU A 316 24.35 -5.30 30.88
C LEU A 316 25.05 -5.56 29.54
N ASN A 317 24.61 -6.57 28.79
CA ASN A 317 25.14 -6.85 27.47
C ASN A 317 24.44 -5.98 26.41
N CYS A 318 25.20 -5.11 25.75
CA CYS A 318 24.73 -4.24 24.70
C CYS A 318 25.32 -4.65 23.35
N SER A 319 24.51 -4.58 22.30
CA SER A 319 24.92 -4.81 20.91
C SER A 319 24.79 -3.53 20.10
N TRP A 320 25.81 -3.23 19.30
CA TRP A 320 25.89 -2.06 18.43
C TRP A 320 25.99 -2.50 16.98
N VAL A 321 25.19 -1.90 16.09
CA VAL A 321 25.17 -2.25 14.67
C VAL A 321 25.53 -1.04 13.82
N HIS A 322 26.53 -1.19 12.96
CA HIS A 322 26.75 -0.30 11.84
C HIS A 322 26.06 -0.90 10.61
N LEU A 323 24.99 -0.23 10.16
CA LEU A 323 24.22 -0.61 9.00
C LEU A 323 24.73 0.11 7.75
N ASP A 324 24.86 -0.64 6.66
CA ASP A 324 25.07 -0.11 5.32
C ASP A 324 23.73 -0.12 4.58
N LEU A 325 23.21 1.09 4.32
CA LEU A 325 21.98 1.30 3.57
C LEU A 325 22.22 1.72 2.10
N GLY A 326 23.48 1.82 1.67
CA GLY A 326 23.84 2.37 0.36
C GLY A 326 24.48 3.76 0.44
N ASN A 327 25.20 4.13 -0.63
CA ASN A 327 25.97 5.36 -0.73
C ASN A 327 25.13 6.63 -0.88
N ASP A 328 23.85 6.49 -1.21
CA ASP A 328 22.85 7.55 -1.34
C ASP A 328 22.23 7.97 0.01
N VAL A 329 22.56 7.25 1.08
CA VAL A 329 22.04 7.54 2.43
C VAL A 329 23.02 8.43 3.20
N ALA A 330 22.69 9.71 3.31
CA ALA A 330 23.55 10.73 3.93
C ALA A 330 23.58 10.69 5.47
N GLN A 331 22.52 10.19 6.12
CA GLN A 331 22.37 10.14 7.57
C GLN A 331 22.18 8.70 8.04
N PRO A 332 22.72 8.30 9.21
CA PRO A 332 22.38 7.02 9.80
C PRO A 332 20.86 6.96 10.09
N LEU A 333 20.32 5.76 10.37
CA LEU A 333 18.90 5.66 10.77
C LEU A 333 18.72 6.26 12.15
N LEU A 334 18.36 7.53 12.18
CA LEU A 334 18.05 8.26 13.41
C LEU A 334 16.61 7.95 13.82
N THR A 335 16.38 8.06 15.13
CA THR A 335 15.06 7.93 15.70
C THR A 335 14.14 8.99 15.10
N LEU A 336 13.00 8.55 14.57
CA LEU A 336 12.11 9.43 13.84
C LEU A 336 11.54 10.53 14.75
N PRO A 337 11.30 11.73 14.21
CA PRO A 337 10.62 12.78 14.93
C PRO A 337 9.23 12.35 15.44
N GLY A 338 8.83 12.82 16.62
CA GLY A 338 7.58 12.44 17.30
C GLY A 338 7.69 11.21 18.20
N THR A 339 8.80 10.46 18.14
CA THR A 339 9.05 9.34 19.07
C THR A 339 9.16 9.83 20.50
N ALA A 340 8.51 9.18 21.47
CA ALA A 340 8.67 9.52 22.87
C ALA A 340 10.10 9.22 23.36
N CYS A 341 10.74 10.21 23.99
CA CYS A 341 12.08 10.09 24.58
C CYS A 341 12.08 10.33 26.10
N GLY A 342 10.91 10.63 26.68
CA GLY A 342 10.70 10.75 28.12
C GLY A 342 9.28 11.22 28.43
N PRO A 343 8.91 11.34 29.71
CA PRO A 343 7.59 11.84 30.09
C PRO A 343 7.36 13.27 29.58
N GLY A 344 6.39 13.45 28.68
CA GLY A 344 6.09 14.75 28.05
C GLY A 344 7.15 15.24 27.05
N LEU A 345 8.12 14.38 26.68
CA LEU A 345 9.22 14.70 25.78
C LEU A 345 9.21 13.80 24.55
N VAL A 346 9.47 14.40 23.39
CA VAL A 346 9.51 13.72 22.09
C VAL A 346 10.73 14.17 21.29
N CYS A 347 11.13 13.34 20.32
CA CYS A 347 12.23 13.67 19.44
C CYS A 347 11.82 14.75 18.41
N ILE A 348 12.52 15.88 18.43
CA ILE A 348 12.36 17.00 17.49
C ILE A 348 13.77 17.45 17.09
N ASP A 349 14.08 17.42 15.80
CA ASP A 349 15.41 17.75 15.24
C ASP A 349 16.55 17.03 15.98
N HIS A 350 16.40 15.71 16.15
CA HIS A 350 17.38 14.83 16.82
C HIS A 350 17.62 15.14 18.31
N ARG A 351 16.75 15.94 18.93
CA ARG A 351 16.84 16.31 20.35
C ARG A 351 15.58 15.92 21.11
N CYS A 352 15.72 15.63 22.40
CA CYS A 352 14.62 15.25 23.26
C CYS A 352 13.99 16.51 23.87
N GLN A 353 12.86 16.94 23.29
CA GLN A 353 12.26 18.25 23.56
C GLN A 353 10.80 18.12 24.02
N PRO A 354 10.24 19.14 24.71
CA PRO A 354 8.84 19.13 25.13
C PRO A 354 7.85 19.03 23.96
N VAL A 355 6.80 18.23 24.14
CA VAL A 355 5.74 18.04 23.14
C VAL A 355 4.99 19.35 22.82
N ASP A 356 4.93 20.27 23.78
CA ASP A 356 4.22 21.54 23.67
C ASP A 356 4.74 22.44 22.53
N LEU A 357 5.99 22.22 22.08
CA LEU A 357 6.57 22.94 20.95
C LEU A 357 5.83 22.69 19.63
N LEU A 358 5.10 21.58 19.51
CA LEU A 358 4.37 21.22 18.28
C LEU A 358 3.01 21.94 18.18
N GLY A 359 2.47 22.42 19.30
CA GLY A 359 1.27 23.27 19.34
C GLY A 359 -0.08 22.56 19.22
N ALA A 360 -0.13 21.23 19.11
CA ALA A 360 -1.40 20.47 19.13
C ALA A 360 -2.26 20.77 20.37
N GLN A 361 -1.65 20.88 21.56
CA GLN A 361 -2.38 21.16 22.80
C GLN A 361 -3.12 22.51 22.76
N GLU A 362 -2.47 23.55 22.23
CA GLU A 362 -3.09 24.87 22.10
C GLU A 362 -4.31 24.81 21.16
N CYS A 363 -4.17 24.11 20.03
CA CYS A 363 -5.26 23.93 19.08
C CYS A 363 -6.40 23.10 19.67
N ARG A 364 -6.10 21.95 20.29
CA ARG A 364 -7.09 21.08 20.92
C ARG A 364 -7.92 21.81 21.98
N SER A 365 -7.29 22.72 22.73
CA SER A 365 -8.01 23.53 23.72
C SER A 365 -9.11 24.42 23.11
N LYS A 366 -9.02 24.75 21.82
CA LYS A 366 -10.01 25.53 21.06
C LYS A 366 -11.14 24.67 20.49
N CYS A 367 -11.01 23.34 20.53
CA CYS A 367 -12.03 22.39 20.05
C CYS A 367 -13.04 21.98 21.13
N HIS A 368 -13.04 22.64 22.29
CA HIS A 368 -13.99 22.49 23.39
C HIS A 368 -14.24 21.04 23.87
N GLY A 369 -13.28 20.14 23.64
CA GLY A 369 -13.40 18.72 24.03
C GLY A 369 -14.32 17.89 23.15
N HIS A 370 -14.73 18.39 21.99
CA HIS A 370 -15.63 17.73 21.03
C HIS A 370 -15.00 17.59 19.64
N GLY A 371 -13.68 17.57 19.58
CA GLY A 371 -12.92 17.43 18.35
C GLY A 371 -11.43 17.33 18.58
N VAL A 372 -10.72 17.01 17.50
CA VAL A 372 -9.26 16.91 17.46
C VAL A 372 -8.70 17.99 16.55
N CYS A 373 -7.44 18.36 16.75
CA CYS A 373 -6.76 19.29 15.87
C CYS A 373 -6.24 18.55 14.64
N ASP A 374 -6.47 19.12 13.46
CA ASP A 374 -5.93 18.60 12.21
C ASP A 374 -4.57 19.24 11.83
N SER A 375 -3.94 18.73 10.77
CA SER A 375 -2.65 19.22 10.25
C SER A 375 -2.69 20.69 9.80
N ASN A 376 -3.88 21.23 9.50
CA ASN A 376 -4.11 22.62 9.12
C ASN A 376 -4.45 23.53 10.31
N ARG A 377 -4.37 23.02 11.54
CA ARG A 377 -4.73 23.71 12.79
C ARG A 377 -6.20 24.09 12.89
N HIS A 378 -7.09 23.32 12.26
CA HIS A 378 -8.53 23.41 12.43
C HIS A 378 -9.06 22.29 13.33
N CYS A 379 -10.23 22.50 13.93
CA CYS A 379 -10.87 21.46 14.71
C CYS A 379 -11.68 20.54 13.79
N HIS A 380 -11.31 19.26 13.79
CA HIS A 380 -12.09 18.19 13.23
C HIS A 380 -13.05 17.67 14.31
N CYS A 381 -14.32 18.08 14.20
CA CYS A 381 -15.33 17.81 15.23
C CYS A 381 -15.86 16.36 15.18
N GLU A 382 -16.26 15.87 16.35
CA GLU A 382 -16.94 14.58 16.49
C GLU A 382 -18.36 14.63 15.89
N GLU A 383 -18.93 13.46 15.62
CA GLU A 383 -20.29 13.36 15.07
C GLU A 383 -21.30 14.07 15.98
N GLY A 384 -22.12 14.94 15.37
CA GLY A 384 -23.09 15.76 16.08
C GLY A 384 -22.56 17.12 16.54
N TRP A 385 -21.31 17.47 16.27
CA TRP A 385 -20.75 18.79 16.52
C TRP A 385 -20.33 19.49 15.23
N ALA A 386 -20.53 20.80 15.17
CA ALA A 386 -20.20 21.59 14.00
C ALA A 386 -18.86 22.35 14.15
N PRO A 387 -18.05 22.44 13.08
CA PRO A 387 -16.90 23.35 13.03
C PRO A 387 -17.35 24.82 13.13
N PRO A 388 -16.46 25.77 13.49
CA PRO A 388 -14.99 25.65 13.53
C PRO A 388 -14.38 25.27 14.89
N ASP A 389 -15.13 25.37 15.99
CA ASP A 389 -14.62 25.20 17.36
C ASP A 389 -15.31 24.06 18.14
N CYS A 390 -16.18 23.31 17.46
CA CYS A 390 -16.94 22.20 18.02
C CYS A 390 -17.82 22.59 19.22
N THR A 391 -18.35 23.82 19.25
CA THR A 391 -19.28 24.29 20.30
C THR A 391 -20.74 24.03 19.99
N THR A 392 -21.09 23.92 18.72
CA THR A 392 -22.49 23.84 18.28
C THR A 392 -22.90 22.39 18.06
N GLN A 393 -23.87 21.90 18.82
CA GLN A 393 -24.48 20.60 18.56
C GLN A 393 -25.44 20.65 17.36
N LEU A 394 -25.18 19.81 16.37
CA LEU A 394 -26.07 19.52 15.28
C LEU A 394 -27.21 18.63 15.81
N LYS A 395 -28.38 19.24 16.04
CA LYS A 395 -29.59 18.46 16.31
C LYS A 395 -29.90 17.64 15.07
N ALA A 396 -29.80 16.32 15.19
CA ALA A 396 -30.31 15.40 14.18
C ALA A 396 -31.79 15.74 13.95
N THR A 397 -32.10 16.40 12.83
CA THR A 397 -33.47 16.45 12.34
C THR A 397 -33.79 15.02 11.96
N SER A 398 -34.37 14.29 12.89
CA SER A 398 -34.82 12.93 12.69
C SER A 398 -35.93 12.99 11.64
N SER A 399 -35.52 12.86 10.38
CA SER A 399 -36.35 12.67 9.18
C SER A 399 -37.38 11.54 9.37
N LEU A 400 -37.13 10.67 10.35
CA LEU A 400 -38.06 9.66 10.83
C LEU A 400 -39.41 10.25 11.30
N THR A 401 -39.45 11.45 11.89
CA THR A 401 -40.68 12.05 12.42
C THR A 401 -41.59 12.59 11.32
N THR A 402 -41.03 13.21 10.27
CA THR A 402 -41.80 13.72 9.12
C THR A 402 -42.30 12.58 8.23
N GLY A 403 -41.51 11.52 8.03
CA GLY A 403 -41.95 10.32 7.30
C GLY A 403 -43.07 9.56 8.00
N LEU A 404 -43.03 9.45 9.33
CA LEU A 404 -44.11 8.84 10.13
C LEU A 404 -45.40 9.65 10.07
N LEU A 405 -45.32 10.98 10.15
CA LEU A 405 -46.50 11.85 10.06
C LEU A 405 -47.13 11.80 8.67
N LEU A 406 -46.34 11.81 7.60
CA LEU A 406 -46.84 11.71 6.23
C LEU A 406 -47.46 10.34 5.94
N SER A 407 -46.83 9.25 6.40
CA SER A 407 -47.39 7.90 6.25
C SER A 407 -48.69 7.71 7.04
N LEU A 408 -48.77 8.22 8.27
CA LEU A 408 -50.01 8.26 9.06
C LEU A 408 -51.11 9.05 8.35
N LEU A 409 -50.80 10.21 7.78
CA LEU A 409 -51.76 11.02 7.02
C LEU A 409 -52.29 10.28 5.78
N VAL A 410 -51.41 9.64 5.00
CA VAL A 410 -51.82 8.84 3.83
C VAL A 410 -52.73 7.69 4.24
N LEU A 411 -52.40 6.99 5.34
CA LEU A 411 -53.19 5.87 5.85
C LEU A 411 -54.58 6.34 6.32
N LEU A 412 -54.66 7.50 6.97
CA LEU A 412 -55.92 8.13 7.39
C LEU A 412 -56.80 8.48 6.18
N VAL A 413 -56.21 9.03 5.11
CA VAL A 413 -56.93 9.32 3.85
C VAL A 413 -57.46 8.03 3.21
N LEU A 414 -56.66 6.96 3.16
CA LEU A 414 -57.09 5.67 2.61
C LEU A 414 -58.24 5.04 3.43
N VAL A 415 -58.19 5.13 4.76
CA VAL A 415 -59.27 4.67 5.64
C VAL A 415 -60.54 5.48 5.41
N MET A 416 -60.44 6.80 5.28
CA MET A 416 -61.60 7.66 4.99
C MET A 416 -62.21 7.36 3.62
N LEU A 417 -61.38 7.13 2.59
CA LEU A 417 -61.84 6.71 1.28
C LEU A 417 -62.53 5.34 1.34
N GLY A 418 -61.94 4.36 2.04
CA GLY A 418 -62.53 3.04 2.26
C GLY A 418 -63.87 3.09 3.01
N ALA A 419 -63.95 3.90 4.08
CA ALA A 419 -65.17 4.12 4.84
C ALA A 419 -66.25 4.82 3.99
N SER A 420 -65.86 5.80 3.15
CA SER A 420 -66.78 6.48 2.24
C SER A 420 -67.34 5.52 1.17
N TYR A 421 -66.49 4.64 0.63
CA TYR A 421 -66.90 3.60 -0.31
C TYR A 421 -67.85 2.61 0.34
N TRP A 422 -67.51 2.14 1.56
CA TRP A 422 -68.37 1.23 2.31
C TRP A 422 -69.71 1.86 2.68
N TYR A 423 -69.72 3.12 3.11
CA TYR A 423 -70.95 3.87 3.38
C TYR A 423 -71.80 4.02 2.12
N ARG A 424 -71.19 4.37 0.97
CA ARG A 424 -71.90 4.44 -0.33
C ARG A 424 -72.47 3.09 -0.75
N ALA A 425 -71.69 2.01 -0.63
CA ALA A 425 -72.15 0.66 -0.94
C ALA A 425 -73.31 0.23 -0.02
N ARG A 426 -73.23 0.51 1.28
CA ARG A 426 -74.27 0.20 2.26
C ARG A 426 -75.53 1.05 2.06
N LEU A 427 -75.38 2.33 1.71
CA LEU A 427 -76.49 3.21 1.36
C LEU A 427 -77.18 2.74 0.09
N HIS A 428 -76.40 2.36 -0.94
CA HIS A 428 -76.92 1.78 -2.18
C HIS A 428 -77.65 0.46 -1.92
N GLN A 429 -77.11 -0.41 -1.07
CA GLN A 429 -77.75 -1.67 -0.67
C GLN A 429 -79.07 -1.42 0.08
N ARG A 430 -79.13 -0.41 0.97
CA ARG A 430 -80.36 0.00 1.66
C ARG A 430 -81.38 0.64 0.71
N LEU A 431 -80.94 1.46 -0.24
CA LEU A 431 -81.80 2.03 -1.29
C LEU A 431 -82.38 0.96 -2.22
N CYS A 432 -81.63 -0.10 -2.53
CA CYS A 432 -82.13 -1.28 -3.25
C CYS A 432 -83.14 -2.12 -2.44
N GLN A 433 -83.15 -2.03 -1.11
CA GLN A 433 -84.13 -2.73 -0.27
C GLN A 433 -85.47 -1.97 -0.15
N LEU A 434 -85.48 -0.65 -0.40
CA LEU A 434 -86.71 0.18 -0.42
C LEU A 434 -87.44 0.18 -1.77
N LYS A 435 -86.83 -0.32 -2.84
CA LYS A 435 -87.47 -0.52 -4.15
C LYS A 435 -87.53 -2.03 -4.46
N GLY A 436 -88.75 -2.57 -4.47
CA GLY A 436 -89.05 -3.94 -4.88
C GLY A 436 -88.47 -4.32 -6.26
N PRO A 437 -88.56 -5.60 -6.62
CA PRO A 437 -87.49 -6.41 -7.20
C PRO A 437 -87.11 -5.95 -8.62
N THR A 438 -86.19 -4.99 -8.72
CA THR A 438 -85.48 -4.68 -9.99
C THR A 438 -84.02 -4.26 -9.77
N CYS A 439 -83.40 -4.56 -8.63
CA CYS A 439 -81.94 -4.53 -8.51
C CYS A 439 -81.34 -5.87 -8.98
N GLN A 440 -81.52 -6.22 -10.26
CA GLN A 440 -80.65 -7.20 -10.93
C GLN A 440 -79.36 -6.49 -11.33
N TYR A 441 -78.28 -6.87 -10.66
CA TYR A 441 -76.93 -6.47 -11.03
C TYR A 441 -76.62 -7.07 -12.41
N ARG A 442 -76.56 -6.23 -13.45
CA ARG A 442 -75.77 -6.57 -14.63
C ARG A 442 -74.31 -6.46 -14.18
N ALA A 443 -73.75 -7.57 -13.73
CA ALA A 443 -72.31 -7.70 -13.67
C ALA A 443 -71.81 -7.43 -15.09
N ALA A 444 -71.17 -6.29 -15.31
CA ALA A 444 -70.31 -6.13 -16.46
C ALA A 444 -69.21 -7.19 -16.28
N GLN A 445 -69.37 -8.32 -16.98
CA GLN A 445 -68.23 -9.16 -17.32
C GLN A 445 -67.31 -8.26 -18.14
N SER A 446 -66.29 -7.72 -17.49
CA SER A 446 -65.07 -7.34 -18.18
C SER A 446 -64.48 -8.63 -18.74
N GLY A 447 -64.83 -8.93 -19.98
CA GLY A 447 -64.02 -9.84 -20.79
C GLY A 447 -62.58 -9.29 -20.83
N PRO A 448 -61.56 -10.17 -20.84
CA PRO A 448 -60.18 -9.72 -20.98
C PRO A 448 -60.02 -9.00 -22.34
N PRO A 449 -59.23 -7.91 -22.40
CA PRO A 449 -58.96 -7.22 -23.65
C PRO A 449 -58.20 -8.14 -24.63
N GLU A 450 -58.64 -8.06 -25.87
CA GLU A 450 -58.06 -8.68 -27.06
C GLU A 450 -56.57 -8.31 -27.18
N ARG A 451 -55.70 -9.34 -27.18
CA ARG A 451 -54.30 -9.18 -27.60
C ARG A 451 -54.26 -9.08 -29.13
N PRO A 452 -53.48 -8.15 -29.72
CA PRO A 452 -53.11 -8.25 -31.12
C PRO A 452 -52.31 -9.54 -31.36
N GLY A 453 -52.87 -10.44 -32.16
CA GLY A 453 -52.13 -11.58 -32.70
C GLY A 453 -51.18 -11.15 -33.82
N PRO A 454 -50.04 -11.85 -34.00
CA PRO A 454 -49.08 -11.55 -35.06
C PRO A 454 -49.64 -11.94 -36.44
N PRO A 455 -49.12 -11.34 -37.54
CA PRO A 455 -49.62 -11.60 -38.88
C PRO A 455 -49.30 -13.03 -39.33
N GLN A 456 -50.32 -13.72 -39.86
CA GLN A 456 -50.18 -14.99 -40.56
C GLN A 456 -49.60 -14.75 -41.96
N ARG A 457 -48.49 -15.42 -42.28
CA ARG A 457 -48.01 -15.63 -43.65
C ARG A 457 -48.13 -17.11 -44.00
N ALA A 458 -48.54 -17.35 -45.24
CA ALA A 458 -49.06 -18.59 -45.80
C ALA A 458 -48.21 -19.85 -45.60
N LEU A 459 -48.90 -20.98 -45.44
CA LEU A 459 -48.37 -22.34 -45.51
C LEU A 459 -48.32 -22.78 -46.98
N LEU A 460 -47.12 -23.16 -47.44
CA LEU A 460 -46.91 -23.90 -48.67
C LEU A 460 -45.89 -25.02 -48.40
N ALA A 461 -46.40 -26.25 -48.53
CA ALA A 461 -45.78 -27.52 -48.89
C ALA A 461 -44.51 -28.05 -48.16
N GLN A 462 -44.59 -29.37 -47.95
CA GLN A 462 -43.59 -30.29 -47.37
C GLN A 462 -42.28 -30.38 -48.18
N GLY A 463 -41.18 -30.66 -47.48
CA GLY A 463 -39.92 -31.13 -48.09
C GLY A 463 -38.84 -31.52 -47.07
N THR A 464 -38.73 -32.83 -46.80
CA THR A 464 -37.52 -33.64 -46.51
C THR A 464 -36.40 -33.18 -45.55
N LYS A 465 -36.16 -34.04 -44.54
CA LYS A 465 -34.91 -34.39 -43.82
C LYS A 465 -33.58 -33.71 -44.24
N SER A 466 -32.85 -33.19 -43.26
CA SER A 466 -31.43 -33.56 -43.01
C SER A 466 -31.00 -33.26 -41.56
N GLN A 467 -30.12 -34.12 -41.02
CA GLN A 467 -29.51 -34.04 -39.69
C GLN A 467 -28.19 -33.24 -39.74
N GLY A 468 -27.90 -32.50 -38.66
CA GLY A 468 -26.54 -32.18 -38.18
C GLY A 468 -26.20 -30.69 -38.07
N PRO A 469 -25.16 -30.30 -37.30
CA PRO A 469 -24.64 -30.86 -36.05
C PRO A 469 -24.78 -29.88 -34.86
N ALA A 470 -24.75 -30.41 -33.64
CA ALA A 470 -24.75 -29.64 -32.39
C ALA A 470 -23.46 -28.79 -32.25
N LYS A 471 -23.62 -27.54 -31.83
CA LYS A 471 -22.53 -26.59 -31.53
C LYS A 471 -21.94 -26.94 -30.15
N PRO A 472 -20.60 -27.07 -30.00
CA PRO A 472 -20.00 -27.42 -28.72
C PRO A 472 -19.97 -26.21 -27.76
N PRO A 473 -19.96 -26.43 -26.43
CA PRO A 473 -19.79 -25.37 -25.44
C PRO A 473 -18.36 -24.80 -25.49
N PRO A 474 -18.14 -23.56 -25.02
CA PRO A 474 -16.85 -22.87 -25.12
C PRO A 474 -15.76 -23.55 -24.25
N PRO A 475 -14.49 -23.50 -24.67
CA PRO A 475 -13.40 -24.12 -23.93
C PRO A 475 -13.10 -23.35 -22.65
N ARG A 476 -13.22 -24.02 -21.51
CA ARG A 476 -12.60 -23.58 -20.25
C ARG A 476 -11.11 -23.91 -20.31
N LYS A 477 -10.27 -22.91 -20.52
CA LYS A 477 -8.84 -23.02 -20.19
C LYS A 477 -8.71 -22.99 -18.66
N PRO A 478 -8.00 -23.94 -18.03
CA PRO A 478 -7.50 -23.73 -16.68
C PRO A 478 -6.48 -22.58 -16.75
N LEU A 479 -6.60 -21.60 -15.85
CA LEU A 479 -5.49 -20.71 -15.56
C LEU A 479 -4.29 -21.56 -15.08
N PRO A 480 -3.05 -21.19 -15.41
CA PRO A 480 -1.89 -21.75 -14.72
C PRO A 480 -2.06 -21.54 -13.22
N ALA A 481 -1.71 -22.54 -12.42
CA ALA A 481 -1.62 -22.35 -10.98
C ALA A 481 -0.65 -21.19 -10.70
N ASP A 482 -1.12 -20.23 -9.91
CA ASP A 482 -0.32 -19.17 -9.34
C ASP A 482 0.94 -19.80 -8.72
N PRO A 483 2.17 -19.40 -9.10
CA PRO A 483 3.32 -19.81 -8.31
C PRO A 483 3.09 -19.21 -6.93
N GLN A 484 2.81 -20.06 -5.93
CA GLN A 484 2.88 -19.65 -4.53
C GLN A 484 4.31 -19.22 -4.24
N GLY A 485 4.63 -17.97 -4.57
CA GLY A 485 5.73 -17.22 -4.01
C GLY A 485 5.37 -16.96 -2.58
N ARG A 486 5.59 -17.95 -1.71
CA ARG A 486 5.75 -17.69 -0.28
C ARG A 486 6.83 -16.63 -0.18
N CYS A 487 6.46 -15.41 0.21
CA CYS A 487 7.44 -14.50 0.80
C CYS A 487 8.06 -15.28 1.97
N PRO A 488 9.39 -15.38 2.07
CA PRO A 488 10.02 -16.25 3.06
C PRO A 488 9.55 -15.86 4.47
N SER A 489 8.66 -16.67 5.02
CA SER A 489 8.41 -16.76 6.45
C SER A 489 9.56 -17.64 6.96
N GLY A 490 10.62 -17.00 7.42
CA GLY A 490 11.88 -17.67 7.74
C GLY A 490 11.77 -18.52 9.01
N ASP A 491 11.81 -19.83 8.82
CA ASP A 491 12.38 -20.81 9.75
C ASP A 491 13.38 -21.65 8.94
N PRO A 492 14.68 -21.65 9.24
CA PRO A 492 15.63 -22.55 8.61
C PRO A 492 16.13 -23.63 9.57
N SER A 493 16.00 -24.90 9.14
CA SER A 493 16.85 -26.01 9.58
C SER A 493 17.83 -26.35 8.44
N GLY A 494 19.10 -26.59 8.78
CA GLY A 494 20.28 -26.62 7.90
C GLY A 494 20.42 -27.75 6.84
N PRO A 495 21.60 -27.85 6.18
CA PRO A 495 21.70 -28.11 4.74
C PRO A 495 22.04 -29.55 4.36
N GLY A 496 21.65 -29.95 3.14
CA GLY A 496 22.08 -31.18 2.48
C GLY A 496 22.31 -30.96 0.99
N ALA A 497 23.54 -31.23 0.54
CA ALA A 497 24.00 -31.09 -0.84
C ALA A 497 23.33 -32.10 -1.80
N GLY A 498 23.07 -31.68 -3.04
CA GLY A 498 22.65 -32.57 -4.13
C GLY A 498 22.47 -31.84 -5.46
N ILE A 499 23.37 -32.09 -6.40
CA ILE A 499 23.32 -31.65 -7.80
C ILE A 499 22.26 -32.48 -8.56
N PRO A 500 21.29 -31.90 -9.28
CA PRO A 500 20.45 -32.66 -10.21
C PRO A 500 21.03 -32.67 -11.64
N PRO A 501 20.81 -33.74 -12.43
CA PRO A 501 21.50 -33.96 -13.70
C PRO A 501 20.84 -33.24 -14.90
N LEU A 502 21.65 -33.04 -15.94
CA LEU A 502 21.27 -32.56 -17.27
C LEU A 502 20.21 -33.47 -17.92
N VAL A 503 19.08 -32.89 -18.35
CA VAL A 503 18.08 -33.57 -19.19
C VAL A 503 18.28 -33.15 -20.65
N VAL A 504 18.65 -34.12 -21.49
CA VAL A 504 18.78 -33.96 -22.95
C VAL A 504 17.39 -34.11 -23.61
N PRO A 505 16.91 -33.14 -24.41
CA PRO A 505 15.66 -33.28 -25.15
C PRO A 505 15.83 -34.21 -26.35
N SER A 506 14.99 -35.25 -26.44
CA SER A 506 14.92 -36.18 -27.56
C SER A 506 13.82 -35.77 -28.55
N ARG A 507 14.09 -34.80 -29.45
CA ARG A 507 13.50 -34.73 -30.81
C ARG A 507 13.97 -33.50 -31.60
N PRO A 508 14.26 -33.61 -32.91
CA PRO A 508 14.46 -32.46 -33.79
C PRO A 508 13.15 -31.70 -34.05
N ALA A 509 13.23 -30.38 -34.13
CA ALA A 509 12.13 -29.49 -34.52
C ALA A 509 11.83 -29.60 -36.03
N PRO A 510 10.56 -29.43 -36.47
CA PRO A 510 10.19 -29.42 -37.88
C PRO A 510 10.68 -28.15 -38.60
N PRO A 511 10.95 -28.21 -39.92
CA PRO A 511 11.40 -27.05 -40.68
C PRO A 511 10.29 -26.00 -40.85
N PRO A 512 10.66 -24.70 -40.95
CA PRO A 512 9.70 -23.62 -41.10
C PRO A 512 9.01 -23.62 -42.47
N PRO A 513 7.74 -23.17 -42.57
CA PRO A 513 7.05 -23.07 -43.84
C PRO A 513 7.63 -21.94 -44.72
N THR A 514 7.77 -22.26 -45.99
CA THR A 514 8.21 -21.38 -47.09
C THR A 514 7.27 -20.18 -47.28
N MET A 515 7.83 -18.97 -47.33
CA MET A 515 7.15 -17.76 -47.79
C MET A 515 6.69 -17.90 -49.24
N SER A 516 5.39 -17.70 -49.49
CA SER A 516 4.89 -17.28 -50.80
C SER A 516 4.69 -15.78 -50.79
N SER A 517 5.60 -15.08 -51.47
CA SER A 517 5.45 -13.71 -51.90
C SER A 517 4.50 -13.68 -53.11
N LEU A 518 3.40 -12.93 -53.01
CA LEU A 518 2.67 -12.41 -54.16
C LEU A 518 2.11 -11.02 -53.81
N TYR A 519 2.54 -10.07 -54.64
CA TYR A 519 2.28 -8.64 -54.67
C TYR A 519 0.80 -8.26 -54.78
N LEU A 520 0.42 -7.14 -54.14
CA LEU A 520 0.05 -5.89 -54.82
C LEU A 520 0.09 -4.70 -53.86
#